data_AF-A0A7V9RIN2-F1
#
_entry.id   AF-A0A7V9RIN2-F1
#
_cell.length_a   1.000
_cell.length_b   1.000
_cell.length_c   1.000
_cell.angle_alpha   90.00
_cell.angle_beta   90.00
_cell.angle_gamma   90.00
#
_symmetry.space_group_name_H-M   'P 1'
#
loop_
_entity.id
_entity.type
_entity.pdbx_description
1 polymer ?
#
loop_
_entity_poly.entity_id
_entity_poly.type
_entity_poly.pdbx_seq_one_letter_code
_entity_poly.pdbx_strand_id
1 'polypeptide(L)'
;MAAWKVTTRRGPKVAREDFDSLDAALAAARDEVDRTLREGRLGTVKAFRDYGPSDRVQCRVEVSGKGILRGPEAGIDVMGDGALVPYAGSLRKRQLQADTLDQAIEAVRSELGAS
;
A
#
# COMPACT_ATOMS: atom_id res chain seq x y z
N MET A 1 -23.22 -4.51 -0.16
CA MET A 1 -22.29 -3.48 0.37
C MET A 1 -20.91 -4.12 0.39
N ALA A 2 -19.90 -3.48 -0.22
CA ALA A 2 -18.54 -4.00 -0.27
C ALA A 2 -17.96 -4.33 1.11
N ALA A 3 -17.20 -5.42 1.20
CA ALA A 3 -16.56 -5.91 2.42
C ALA A 3 -15.15 -5.35 2.60
N TRP A 4 -14.51 -4.97 1.50
CA TRP A 4 -13.13 -4.52 1.44
C TRP A 4 -13.03 -3.21 0.65
N LYS A 5 -12.02 -2.42 0.97
CA LYS A 5 -11.74 -1.15 0.31
C LYS A 5 -10.26 -0.99 0.08
N VAL A 6 -9.91 -0.66 -1.16
CA VAL A 6 -8.56 -0.25 -1.55
C VAL A 6 -8.51 1.27 -1.61
N THR A 7 -7.56 1.89 -0.92
CA THR A 7 -7.29 3.32 -0.99
C THR A 7 -5.88 3.55 -1.54
N THR A 8 -5.80 4.23 -2.67
CA THR A 8 -4.54 4.58 -3.33
C THR A 8 -4.25 6.06 -3.15
N ARG A 9 -3.07 6.42 -2.65
CA ARG A 9 -2.64 7.80 -2.48
C ARG A 9 -1.35 8.06 -3.27
N ARG A 10 -1.39 9.03 -4.18
CA ARG A 10 -0.26 9.49 -4.99
C ARG A 10 -0.13 11.00 -4.89
N GLY A 11 0.80 11.46 -4.04
CA GLY A 11 0.91 12.88 -3.69
C GLY A 11 -0.45 13.45 -3.25
N PRO A 12 -1.02 14.44 -3.96
CA PRO A 12 -2.33 15.02 -3.62
C PRO A 12 -3.54 14.18 -4.09
N LYS A 13 -3.34 13.18 -4.97
CA LYS A 13 -4.44 12.40 -5.56
C LYS A 13 -4.77 11.20 -4.67
N VAL A 14 -6.06 10.98 -4.42
CA VAL A 14 -6.58 9.83 -3.67
C VAL A 14 -7.67 9.15 -4.48
N ALA A 15 -7.52 7.85 -4.74
CA ALA A 15 -8.54 6.99 -5.32
C ALA A 15 -9.01 5.97 -4.27
N ARG A 16 -10.29 5.57 -4.37
CA ARG A 16 -10.89 4.55 -3.51
C ARG A 16 -11.75 3.62 -4.34
N GLU A 17 -11.55 2.33 -4.16
CA GLU A 17 -12.28 1.28 -4.84
C GLU A 17 -12.78 0.27 -3.82
N ASP A 18 -14.03 -0.16 -3.99
CA ASP A 18 -14.76 -1.01 -3.05
C ASP A 18 -14.91 -2.42 -3.67
N PHE A 19 -14.64 -3.46 -2.88
CA PHE A 19 -14.63 -4.86 -3.33
C PHE A 19 -15.41 -5.77 -2.39
N ASP A 20 -16.02 -6.82 -2.95
CA ASP A 20 -16.77 -7.81 -2.17
C ASP A 20 -15.88 -8.90 -1.55
N SER A 21 -14.66 -9.13 -2.08
CA SER A 21 -13.72 -10.15 -1.60
C SER A 21 -12.32 -9.58 -1.35
N LEU A 22 -11.60 -10.21 -0.40
CA LEU A 22 -10.21 -9.86 -0.10
C LEU A 22 -9.31 -10.11 -1.31
N ASP A 23 -9.53 -11.21 -2.03
CA ASP A 23 -8.75 -11.55 -3.22
C ASP A 23 -8.86 -10.48 -4.31
N ALA A 24 -10.08 -9.96 -4.56
CA ALA A 24 -10.27 -8.90 -5.54
C ALA A 24 -9.59 -7.60 -5.11
N ALA A 25 -9.66 -7.26 -3.81
CA ALA A 25 -8.98 -6.09 -3.26
C ALA A 25 -7.45 -6.23 -3.35
N LEU A 26 -6.88 -7.41 -3.07
CA LEU A 26 -5.44 -7.67 -3.18
C LEU A 26 -4.95 -7.67 -4.63
N ALA A 27 -5.77 -8.17 -5.57
CA ALA A 27 -5.46 -8.08 -7.00
C ALA A 27 -5.40 -6.62 -7.46
N ALA A 28 -6.40 -5.80 -7.10
CA ALA A 28 -6.40 -4.38 -7.41
C ALA A 28 -5.21 -3.64 -6.74
N ALA A 29 -4.86 -4.00 -5.51
CA ALA A 29 -3.70 -3.45 -4.83
C ALA A 29 -2.38 -3.80 -5.56
N ARG A 30 -2.22 -5.05 -6.00
CA ARG A 30 -1.08 -5.50 -6.81
C ARG A 30 -0.97 -4.70 -8.10
N ASP A 31 -2.06 -4.58 -8.84
CA ASP A 31 -2.08 -3.87 -10.12
C ASP A 31 -1.67 -2.40 -9.96
N GLU A 32 -2.06 -1.77 -8.86
CA GLU A 32 -1.68 -0.39 -8.56
C GLU A 32 -0.20 -0.24 -8.19
N VAL A 33 0.35 -1.19 -7.43
CA VAL A 33 1.79 -1.22 -7.15
C VAL A 33 2.58 -1.44 -8.44
N ASP A 34 2.20 -2.43 -9.26
CA ASP A 34 2.82 -2.70 -10.56
C ASP A 34 2.75 -1.48 -11.48
N ARG A 35 1.61 -0.79 -11.53
CA ARG A 35 1.45 0.46 -12.29
C ARG A 35 2.43 1.52 -11.80
N THR A 36 2.53 1.71 -10.49
CA THR A 36 3.46 2.68 -9.89
C THR A 36 4.92 2.35 -10.22
N LEU A 37 5.30 1.07 -10.15
CA LEU A 37 6.64 0.62 -10.51
C LEU A 37 6.96 0.86 -12.01
N ARG A 38 5.98 0.67 -12.89
CA ARG A 38 6.12 0.93 -14.35
C ARG A 38 6.17 2.41 -14.70
N GLU A 39 5.51 3.28 -13.94
CA GLU A 39 5.63 4.74 -14.08
C GLU A 39 7.08 5.23 -13.83
N GLY A 40 7.90 4.39 -13.20
CA GLY A 40 9.32 4.63 -12.99
C GLY A 40 9.61 5.36 -11.67
N ARG A 41 10.91 5.46 -11.33
CA ARG A 41 11.37 6.16 -10.14
C ARG A 41 11.02 7.65 -10.24
N LEU A 42 10.59 8.24 -9.13
CA LEU A 42 10.47 9.70 -9.07
C LEU A 42 11.85 10.30 -9.36
N GLY A 43 11.95 11.14 -10.39
CA GLY A 43 13.17 11.91 -10.64
C GLY A 43 13.59 12.67 -9.37
N THR A 44 14.90 12.82 -9.15
CA THR A 44 15.45 13.45 -7.94
C THR A 44 14.89 14.87 -7.78
N VAL A 45 13.95 15.06 -6.86
CA VAL A 45 13.41 16.39 -6.54
C VAL A 45 14.31 17.04 -5.50
N LYS A 46 15.06 18.08 -5.86
CA LYS A 46 15.78 18.91 -4.87
C LYS A 46 14.78 19.66 -4.01
N ALA A 47 14.57 19.19 -2.78
CA ALA A 47 13.90 19.95 -1.73
C ALA A 47 14.96 20.49 -0.75
N PHE A 48 14.72 21.68 -0.20
CA PHE A 48 15.63 22.46 0.66
C PHE A 48 15.86 21.88 2.07
N ARG A 49 15.75 20.56 2.23
CA ARG A 49 15.97 19.80 3.46
C ARG A 49 16.37 18.39 3.03
N ASP A 50 17.51 17.88 3.50
CA ASP A 50 18.00 16.54 3.12
C ASP A 50 17.01 15.46 3.61
N TYR A 51 16.12 15.07 2.71
CA TYR A 51 15.35 13.83 2.76
C TYR A 51 15.73 13.07 1.49
N GLY A 52 16.29 11.88 1.63
CA GLY A 52 16.64 11.04 0.49
C GLY A 52 15.39 10.66 -0.31
N PRO A 53 15.53 10.24 -1.59
CA PRO A 53 14.43 9.67 -2.37
C PRO A 53 13.74 8.48 -1.67
N SER A 54 14.49 7.75 -0.84
CA SER A 54 14.03 6.67 0.05
C SER A 54 13.10 7.13 1.17
N ASP A 55 13.02 8.43 1.46
CA ASP A 55 12.21 8.96 2.57
C ASP A 55 10.81 9.41 2.09
N ARG A 56 10.55 9.36 0.78
CA ARG A 56 9.29 9.81 0.18
C ARG A 56 8.53 8.65 -0.44
N VAL A 57 7.33 8.42 0.08
CA VAL A 57 6.35 7.50 -0.51
C VAL A 57 5.84 8.10 -1.82
N GLN A 58 6.10 7.42 -2.94
CA GLN A 58 5.57 7.75 -4.27
C GLN A 58 4.08 7.39 -4.35
N CYS A 59 3.74 6.18 -3.90
CA CYS A 59 2.38 5.68 -3.86
C CYS A 59 2.15 4.87 -2.59
N ARG A 60 1.04 5.11 -1.90
CA ARG A 60 0.56 4.24 -0.82
C ARG A 60 -0.68 3.53 -1.30
N VAL A 61 -0.66 2.20 -1.23
CA VAL A 61 -1.82 1.34 -1.52
C VAL A 61 -2.23 0.66 -0.23
N GLU A 62 -3.44 0.95 0.23
CA GLU A 62 -3.97 0.48 1.51
C GLU A 62 -5.21 -0.38 1.29
N VAL A 63 -5.28 -1.53 1.96
CA VAL A 63 -6.42 -2.44 1.92
C VAL A 63 -7.02 -2.49 3.32
N SER A 64 -8.32 -2.22 3.40
CA SER A 64 -9.07 -2.19 4.66
C SER A 64 -10.32 -3.07 4.56
N GLY A 65 -10.60 -3.83 5.63
CA GLY A 65 -11.80 -4.62 5.79
C GLY A 65 -12.85 -3.92 6.65
N LYS A 66 -14.07 -4.46 6.66
CA LYS A 66 -15.10 -4.03 7.61
C LYS A 66 -14.87 -4.63 9.01
N GLY A 67 -15.27 -3.89 10.04
CA GLY A 67 -15.29 -4.35 11.42
C GLY A 67 -16.16 -3.46 12.31
N ILE A 68 -16.74 -4.01 13.38
CA ILE A 68 -17.71 -3.33 14.26
C ILE A 68 -17.07 -2.21 15.09
N LEU A 69 -15.76 -2.31 15.39
CA LEU A 69 -14.98 -1.27 16.08
C LEU A 69 -13.94 -0.62 15.16
N ARG A 70 -13.03 -1.43 14.60
CA ARG A 70 -12.10 -1.08 13.51
C ARG A 70 -11.82 -2.37 12.73
N GLY A 71 -12.03 -2.36 11.42
CA GLY A 71 -11.67 -3.50 10.59
C GLY A 71 -10.15 -3.61 10.40
N PRO A 72 -9.67 -4.75 9.90
CA PRO A 72 -8.25 -4.92 9.59
C PRO A 72 -7.80 -3.94 8.52
N GLU A 73 -6.54 -3.49 8.61
CA GLU A 73 -5.92 -2.60 7.64
C GLU A 73 -4.45 -2.96 7.48
N ALA A 74 -4.01 -3.06 6.23
CA ALA A 74 -2.62 -3.30 5.85
C ALA A 74 -2.40 -2.71 4.45
N GLY A 75 -1.15 -2.57 4.03
CA GLY A 75 -0.86 -1.96 2.75
C GLY A 75 0.59 -2.04 2.34
N ILE A 76 0.91 -1.41 1.22
CA ILE A 76 2.25 -1.32 0.65
C ILE A 76 2.53 0.13 0.31
N ASP A 77 3.65 0.64 0.85
CA ASP A 77 4.24 1.89 0.38
C ASP A 77 5.25 1.58 -0.73
N VAL A 78 5.06 2.20 -1.89
CA VAL A 78 6.05 2.27 -2.96
C VAL A 78 6.86 3.54 -2.74
N MET A 79 8.14 3.38 -2.45
CA MET A 79 9.07 4.48 -2.21
C MET A 79 9.51 5.11 -3.53
N GLY A 80 10.04 6.34 -3.49
CA GLY A 80 10.44 7.07 -4.71
C GLY A 80 11.55 6.42 -5.53
N ASP A 81 12.33 5.51 -4.92
CA ASP A 81 13.34 4.67 -5.58
C ASP A 81 12.80 3.33 -6.11
N GLY A 82 11.51 3.03 -5.86
CA GLY A 82 10.82 1.80 -6.21
C GLY A 82 10.87 0.72 -5.13
N ALA A 83 11.44 0.98 -3.95
CA ALA A 83 11.40 0.02 -2.85
C ALA A 83 9.96 -0.22 -2.39
N LEU A 84 9.66 -1.47 -2.00
CA LEU A 84 8.37 -1.87 -1.48
C LEU A 84 8.44 -2.01 0.04
N VAL A 85 7.60 -1.27 0.75
CA VAL A 85 7.51 -1.31 2.21
C VAL A 85 6.10 -1.75 2.61
N PRO A 86 5.86 -3.07 2.74
CA PRO A 86 4.59 -3.56 3.25
C PRO A 86 4.44 -3.23 4.75
N TYR A 87 3.21 -2.98 5.19
CA TYR A 87 2.89 -2.66 6.58
C TYR A 87 1.53 -3.20 7.00
N ALA A 88 1.34 -3.35 8.31
CA ALA A 88 0.08 -3.67 8.96
C ALA A 88 -0.32 -2.58 9.97
N GLY A 89 -1.63 -2.35 10.10
CA GLY A 89 -2.25 -1.46 11.07
C GLY A 89 -2.53 -0.04 10.56
N SER A 90 -3.57 0.58 11.12
CA SER A 90 -4.08 1.90 10.73
C SER A 90 -3.56 3.07 11.56
N LEU A 91 -3.40 2.88 12.88
CA LEU A 91 -2.89 3.91 13.80
C LEU A 91 -1.39 3.80 14.04
N ARG A 92 -0.89 2.58 14.22
CA ARG A 92 0.52 2.29 14.41
C ARG A 92 0.93 1.30 13.34
N LYS A 93 1.53 1.82 12.27
CA LYS A 93 2.02 1.01 11.16
C LYS A 93 3.22 0.19 11.64
N ARG A 94 3.11 -1.14 11.55
CA ARG A 94 4.21 -2.09 11.74
C ARG A 94 4.67 -2.53 10.36
N GLN A 95 5.95 -2.33 10.05
CA GLN A 95 6.54 -2.81 8.81
C GLN A 95 6.56 -4.33 8.77
N LEU A 96 6.25 -4.89 7.61
CA LEU A 96 6.36 -6.31 7.29
C LEU A 96 7.63 -6.53 6.45
N GLN A 97 8.17 -7.74 6.47
CA GLN A 97 9.33 -8.08 5.65
C GLN A 97 8.87 -8.62 4.30
N ALA A 98 9.41 -8.07 3.22
CA ALA A 98 9.27 -8.59 1.87
C ALA A 98 10.42 -8.05 0.99
N ASP A 99 10.96 -8.92 0.16
CA ASP A 99 11.98 -8.57 -0.85
C ASP A 99 11.37 -8.47 -2.26
N THR A 100 10.16 -9.01 -2.45
CA THR A 100 9.44 -9.01 -3.72
C THR A 100 8.00 -8.54 -3.56
N LEU A 101 7.37 -8.15 -4.68
CA LEU A 101 5.94 -7.80 -4.68
C LEU A 101 5.06 -8.98 -4.26
N ASP A 102 5.39 -10.21 -4.69
CA ASP A 102 4.63 -11.40 -4.31
C ASP A 102 4.67 -11.61 -2.79
N GLN A 103 5.86 -11.47 -2.18
CA GLN A 103 6.02 -11.56 -0.73
C GLN A 103 5.30 -10.41 -0.01
N ALA A 104 5.31 -9.20 -0.57
CA ALA A 104 4.61 -8.06 0.01
C ALA A 104 3.08 -8.25 0.02
N ILE A 105 2.52 -8.74 -1.10
CA ILE A 105 1.09 -9.07 -1.19
C ILE A 105 0.72 -10.20 -0.24
N GLU A 106 1.54 -11.23 -0.12
CA GLU A 106 1.29 -12.35 0.79
C GLU A 106 1.37 -11.93 2.26
N ALA A 107 2.32 -11.05 2.62
CA ALA A 107 2.42 -10.48 3.96
C ALA A 107 1.16 -9.67 4.31
N VAL A 108 0.68 -8.83 3.38
CA VAL A 108 -0.57 -8.07 3.55
C VAL A 108 -1.78 -9.01 3.67
N ARG A 109 -1.87 -10.05 2.83
CA ARG A 109 -2.92 -11.08 2.92
C ARG A 109 -2.94 -11.73 4.29
N SER A 110 -1.80 -12.18 4.77
CA SER A 110 -1.66 -12.88 6.05
C SER A 110 -2.17 -12.01 7.21
N GLU A 111 -1.82 -10.72 7.22
CA GLU A 111 -2.26 -9.79 8.26
C GLU A 111 -3.78 -9.51 8.20
N LEU A 112 -4.34 -9.37 7.00
CA LEU A 112 -5.77 -9.12 6.82
C LEU A 112 -6.65 -10.34 7.08
N GLY A 113 -6.14 -11.55 6.81
CA GLY A 113 -6.85 -12.82 7.04
C GLY A 113 -6.73 -13.36 8.47
N ALA A 114 -5.77 -12.88 9.24
CA ALA A 114 -5.58 -13.25 10.65
C ALA A 114 -6.41 -12.41 11.64
N SER A 115 -7.15 -11.41 11.15
CA SER A 115 -7.84 -10.38 11.95
C SER A 115 -9.35 -10.58 12.06
#